data_AF-A0A3A4JYJ3-F1
#
_entry.id   AF-A0A3A4JYJ3-F1
#
_cell.length_a   1.000
_cell.length_b   1.000
_cell.length_c   1.000
_cell.angle_alpha   90.00
_cell.angle_beta   90.00
_cell.angle_gamma   90.00
#
_symmetry.space_group_name_H-M   'P 1'
#
loop_
_entity.id
_entity.type
_entity.pdbx_description
1 polymer ?
#
loop_
_entity_poly.entity_id
_entity_poly.type
_entity_poly.pdbx_seq_one_letter_code
_entity_poly.pdbx_strand_id
1 'polypeptide(L)'
;MKEYTWPNNKPVIRQYVVIDDRGRLGIAYSDPIYHPDVLFAHPADGPSIKECGGSIVMLDTVWHLQAGGSSYSGQWADYVNKPDAKLEDMRRQIIIVDDIGYLLPDSWADRIFADSDQPGYWDYGATIGKIGGEQPVKGQIHNEMTVGQAENYAHEVGEKATARGIRLAAKNGYIPGARKIGRDWLIPYDGMNHYLDNRPKPGRKTDVR
;
A
#
# COMPACT_ATOMS: atom_id res chain seq x y z
N MET A 1 18.08 -1.43 -24.57
CA MET A 1 17.14 -0.69 -23.70
C MET A 1 17.80 -0.65 -22.32
N LYS A 2 17.92 0.50 -21.63
CA LYS A 2 18.49 0.51 -20.28
C LYS A 2 17.51 -0.22 -19.35
N GLU A 3 17.99 -1.20 -18.61
CA GLU A 3 17.18 -1.98 -17.67
C GLU A 3 16.96 -1.12 -16.42
N TYR A 4 15.73 -0.64 -16.26
CA TYR A 4 15.33 0.06 -15.04
C TYR A 4 14.78 -0.99 -14.07
N THR A 5 15.41 -1.07 -12.91
CA THR A 5 14.93 -1.86 -11.77
C THR A 5 14.59 -0.93 -10.61
N TRP A 6 13.64 -1.36 -9.79
CA TRP A 6 13.48 -0.77 -8.47
C TRP A 6 14.74 -1.04 -7.63
N PRO A 7 15.07 -0.24 -6.60
CA PRO A 7 16.30 -0.45 -5.83
C PRO A 7 16.39 -1.78 -5.06
N ASN A 8 15.31 -2.57 -5.00
CA ASN A 8 15.33 -3.98 -4.55
C ASN A 8 15.54 -4.99 -5.69
N ASN A 9 16.03 -4.52 -6.84
CA ASN A 9 16.24 -5.26 -8.08
C ASN A 9 14.98 -5.89 -8.70
N LYS A 10 13.77 -5.50 -8.26
CA LYS A 10 12.55 -5.93 -8.95
C LYS A 10 12.45 -5.22 -10.31
N PRO A 11 11.93 -5.90 -11.36
CA PRO A 11 11.71 -5.27 -12.65
C PRO A 11 10.71 -4.12 -12.52
N VAL A 12 10.94 -3.05 -13.27
CA VAL A 12 9.95 -1.99 -13.43
C VAL A 12 8.87 -2.49 -14.39
N ILE A 13 7.67 -2.72 -13.87
CA ILE A 13 6.52 -3.21 -14.61
C ILE A 13 5.66 -2.03 -15.05
N ARG A 14 5.18 -2.05 -16.28
CA ARG A 14 4.26 -1.03 -16.82
C ARG A 14 2.85 -1.60 -16.89
N GLN A 15 1.86 -0.77 -16.61
CA GLN A 15 0.45 -1.11 -16.63
C GLN A 15 -0.29 -0.38 -17.75
N TYR A 16 -1.31 -1.03 -18.29
CA TYR A 16 -2.09 -0.55 -19.42
C TYR A 16 -3.58 -0.83 -19.20
N VAL A 17 -4.41 0.02 -19.77
CA VAL A 17 -5.81 -0.33 -20.06
C VAL A 17 -5.83 -0.98 -21.43
N VAL A 18 -6.48 -2.13 -21.52
CA VAL A 18 -6.67 -2.87 -22.77
C VAL A 18 -8.15 -3.01 -23.08
N ILE A 19 -8.46 -3.09 -24.37
CA ILE A 19 -9.81 -3.43 -24.85
C ILE A 19 -9.73 -4.62 -25.78
N ASP A 20 -10.67 -5.55 -25.67
CA ASP A 20 -10.81 -6.65 -26.63
C ASP A 20 -11.66 -6.27 -27.85
N ASP A 21 -11.67 -7.15 -28.86
CA ASP A 21 -12.45 -7.02 -30.10
C ASP A 21 -13.97 -6.97 -29.89
N ARG A 22 -14.46 -7.19 -28.66
CA ARG A 22 -15.87 -7.08 -28.26
C ARG A 22 -16.14 -5.86 -27.37
N GLY A 23 -15.16 -5.01 -27.15
CA GLY A 23 -15.29 -3.81 -26.33
C GLY A 23 -15.15 -4.05 -24.84
N ARG A 24 -14.71 -5.24 -24.40
CA ARG A 24 -14.48 -5.52 -22.98
C ARG A 24 -13.16 -4.91 -22.53
N LEU A 25 -13.20 -4.19 -21.42
CA LEU A 25 -12.02 -3.59 -20.81
C LEU A 25 -11.28 -4.56 -19.88
N GLY A 26 -9.97 -4.43 -19.84
CA GLY A 26 -9.09 -5.13 -18.91
C GLY A 26 -7.93 -4.27 -18.45
N ILE A 27 -7.29 -4.71 -17.38
CA ILE A 27 -6.01 -4.17 -16.91
C ILE A 27 -4.94 -5.18 -17.30
N ALA A 28 -3.89 -4.68 -17.95
CA ALA A 28 -2.75 -5.48 -18.36
C ALA A 28 -1.46 -4.93 -17.77
N TYR A 29 -0.46 -5.79 -17.62
CA TYR A 29 0.90 -5.39 -17.35
C TYR A 29 1.88 -6.12 -18.25
N SER A 30 2.98 -5.43 -18.56
CA SER A 30 4.11 -6.01 -19.31
C SER A 30 5.27 -6.26 -18.37
N ASP A 31 5.84 -7.46 -18.44
CA ASP A 31 7.18 -7.77 -17.93
C ASP A 31 8.13 -7.94 -19.12
N PRO A 32 8.65 -6.84 -19.69
CA PRO A 32 9.45 -6.91 -20.90
C PRO A 32 10.82 -7.58 -20.68
N ILE A 33 11.24 -7.78 -19.42
CA ILE A 33 12.54 -8.38 -19.10
C ILE A 33 12.45 -9.90 -19.19
N TYR A 34 11.48 -10.49 -18.49
CA TYR A 34 11.34 -11.94 -18.43
C TYR A 34 10.41 -12.50 -19.52
N HIS A 35 9.48 -11.68 -20.01
CA HIS A 35 8.46 -12.07 -20.97
C HIS A 35 8.31 -11.00 -22.07
N PRO A 36 9.33 -10.83 -22.94
CA PRO A 36 9.21 -9.93 -24.08
C PRO A 36 8.01 -10.33 -24.94
N ASP A 37 7.33 -9.32 -25.50
CA ASP A 37 6.17 -9.50 -26.39
C ASP A 37 4.95 -10.18 -25.74
N VAL A 38 4.89 -10.19 -24.41
CA VAL A 38 3.78 -10.75 -23.63
C VAL A 38 3.14 -9.68 -22.75
N LEU A 39 1.82 -9.70 -22.70
CA LEU A 39 1.02 -9.04 -21.68
C LEU A 39 0.38 -10.07 -20.77
N PHE A 40 0.31 -9.72 -19.49
CA PHE A 40 -0.50 -10.42 -18.50
C PHE A 40 -1.71 -9.54 -18.19
N ALA A 41 -2.93 -10.04 -18.39
CA ALA A 41 -4.13 -9.22 -18.24
C ALA A 41 -5.29 -9.94 -17.54
N HIS A 42 -6.11 -9.15 -16.86
CA HIS A 42 -7.39 -9.58 -16.29
C HIS A 42 -8.51 -8.60 -16.64
N PRO A 43 -9.77 -9.04 -16.63
CA PRO A 43 -10.91 -8.16 -16.85
C PRO A 43 -11.02 -7.06 -15.79
N ALA A 44 -11.40 -5.84 -16.20
CA ALA A 44 -11.53 -4.71 -15.27
C ALA A 44 -12.75 -4.83 -14.34
N ASP A 45 -13.74 -5.62 -14.73
CA ASP A 45 -15.00 -5.84 -13.99
C ASP A 45 -14.87 -6.90 -12.88
N GLY A 46 -13.76 -7.62 -12.80
CA GLY A 46 -13.48 -8.53 -11.70
C GLY A 46 -12.24 -9.38 -11.92
N PRO A 47 -11.58 -9.81 -10.83
CA PRO A 47 -10.43 -10.67 -10.92
C PRO A 47 -10.84 -12.02 -11.54
N SER A 48 -10.05 -12.52 -12.48
CA SER A 48 -10.19 -13.92 -12.88
C SER A 48 -9.68 -14.80 -11.73
N ILE A 49 -10.48 -15.76 -11.28
CA ILE A 49 -10.14 -16.60 -10.12
C ILE A 49 -10.07 -18.09 -10.50
N LYS A 50 -9.17 -18.82 -9.83
CA LYS A 50 -9.09 -20.28 -9.90
C LYS A 50 -8.89 -20.88 -8.52
N GLU A 51 -9.62 -21.94 -8.24
CA GLU A 51 -9.43 -22.72 -7.02
C GLU A 51 -8.25 -23.69 -7.18
N CYS A 52 -7.28 -23.60 -6.27
CA CYS A 52 -6.07 -24.41 -6.24
C CYS A 52 -5.89 -24.95 -4.81
N GLY A 53 -6.26 -26.21 -4.58
CA GLY A 53 -6.02 -26.88 -3.30
C GLY A 53 -6.68 -26.20 -2.10
N GLY A 54 -7.92 -25.72 -2.25
CA GLY A 54 -8.66 -25.01 -1.19
C GLY A 54 -8.34 -23.52 -1.05
N SER A 55 -7.48 -22.97 -1.92
CA SER A 55 -7.20 -21.54 -2.01
C SER A 55 -7.76 -20.94 -3.30
N ILE A 56 -8.25 -19.71 -3.25
CA ILE A 56 -8.68 -18.95 -4.44
C ILE A 56 -7.52 -18.07 -4.88
N VAL A 57 -7.02 -18.31 -6.10
CA VAL A 57 -5.91 -17.57 -6.70
C VAL A 57 -6.45 -16.64 -7.77
N MET A 58 -6.08 -15.35 -7.72
CA MET A 58 -6.31 -14.42 -8.82
C MET A 58 -5.32 -14.72 -9.94
N LEU A 59 -5.81 -14.79 -11.17
CA LEU A 59 -5.03 -15.15 -12.34
C LEU A 59 -5.05 -14.02 -13.36
N ASP A 60 -3.86 -13.67 -13.82
CA ASP A 60 -3.71 -12.97 -15.08
C ASP A 60 -3.59 -13.98 -16.22
N THR A 61 -4.07 -13.56 -17.38
CA THR A 61 -3.97 -14.34 -18.62
C THR A 61 -2.86 -13.85 -19.49
N VAL A 62 -2.22 -14.78 -20.19
CA VAL A 62 -1.10 -14.50 -21.09
C VAL A 62 -1.65 -14.11 -22.46
N TRP A 63 -1.13 -13.00 -23.00
CA TRP A 63 -1.46 -12.47 -24.31
C TRP A 63 -0.18 -12.22 -25.11
N HIS A 64 -0.12 -12.73 -26.34
CA HIS A 64 1.07 -12.69 -27.18
C HIS A 64 0.96 -11.67 -28.31
N LEU A 65 1.98 -10.84 -28.47
CA LEU A 65 2.06 -9.84 -29.54
C LEU A 65 1.95 -10.50 -30.91
N GLN A 66 1.11 -9.93 -31.78
CA GLN A 66 0.94 -10.40 -33.15
C GLN A 66 2.00 -9.80 -34.08
N ALA A 67 2.17 -10.41 -35.26
CA ALA A 67 3.16 -10.02 -36.27
C ALA A 67 3.04 -8.57 -36.82
N GLY A 68 2.05 -7.79 -36.38
CA GLY A 68 1.90 -6.36 -36.68
C GLY A 68 2.31 -5.42 -35.54
N GLY A 69 2.69 -5.94 -34.37
CA GLY A 69 3.16 -5.13 -33.24
C GLY A 69 2.11 -4.26 -32.55
N SER A 70 0.84 -4.32 -32.97
CA SER A 70 -0.23 -3.44 -32.50
C SER A 70 -1.33 -4.14 -31.69
N SER A 71 -1.34 -5.47 -31.66
CA SER A 71 -2.36 -6.25 -30.95
C SER A 71 -1.77 -7.51 -30.35
N TYR A 72 -2.44 -8.02 -29.32
CA TYR A 72 -2.06 -9.25 -28.63
C TYR A 72 -3.19 -10.27 -28.73
N SER A 73 -2.85 -11.54 -28.93
CA SER A 73 -3.82 -12.65 -28.95
C SER A 73 -3.75 -13.47 -27.67
N GLY A 74 -4.89 -13.82 -27.13
CA GLY A 74 -5.00 -14.61 -25.90
C GLY A 74 -6.43 -15.01 -25.62
N GLN A 75 -6.69 -15.33 -24.37
CA GLN A 75 -8.01 -15.73 -23.89
C GLN A 75 -8.17 -15.24 -22.46
N TRP A 76 -9.30 -14.62 -22.14
CA TRP A 76 -9.64 -14.25 -20.76
C TRP A 76 -9.83 -15.50 -19.88
N ALA A 77 -9.34 -15.46 -18.64
CA ALA A 77 -9.32 -16.65 -17.77
C ALA A 77 -10.74 -17.03 -17.30
N ASP A 78 -11.65 -16.07 -17.22
CA ASP A 78 -13.06 -16.33 -16.91
C ASP A 78 -13.79 -17.12 -18.01
N TYR A 79 -13.23 -17.19 -19.23
CA TYR A 79 -13.73 -18.09 -20.27
C TYR A 79 -13.25 -19.53 -20.09
N VAL A 80 -12.11 -19.75 -19.41
CA VAL A 80 -11.53 -21.10 -19.23
C VAL A 80 -12.44 -21.99 -18.36
N ASN A 81 -13.31 -21.40 -17.54
CA ASN A 81 -14.26 -22.12 -16.68
C ASN A 81 -15.62 -22.41 -17.36
N LYS A 82 -15.79 -22.16 -18.66
CA LYS A 82 -17.04 -22.44 -19.38
C LYS A 82 -16.93 -23.76 -20.17
N PRO A 83 -17.55 -24.86 -19.69
CA PRO A 83 -17.37 -26.21 -20.27
C PRO A 83 -17.89 -26.35 -21.71
N ASP A 84 -18.80 -25.47 -22.16
CA ASP A 84 -19.52 -25.64 -23.43
C ASP A 84 -19.05 -24.71 -24.56
N ALA A 85 -18.08 -23.83 -24.32
CA ALA A 85 -17.62 -22.91 -25.36
C ALA A 85 -16.40 -23.49 -26.11
N LYS A 86 -16.43 -23.42 -27.44
CA LYS A 86 -15.30 -23.88 -28.26
C LYS A 86 -14.11 -22.94 -28.04
N LEU A 87 -12.92 -23.51 -27.90
CA LEU A 87 -11.69 -22.77 -27.63
C LEU A 87 -11.42 -21.67 -28.68
N GLU A 88 -11.75 -21.93 -29.94
CA GLU A 88 -11.62 -20.97 -31.05
C GLU A 88 -12.53 -19.75 -30.87
N ASP A 89 -13.73 -19.95 -30.32
CA ASP A 89 -14.69 -18.88 -30.04
C ASP A 89 -14.31 -18.07 -28.80
N MET A 90 -13.32 -18.52 -28.01
CA MET A 90 -12.83 -17.85 -26.80
C MET A 90 -11.56 -17.04 -27.02
N ARG A 91 -10.81 -17.31 -28.11
CA ARG A 91 -9.65 -16.50 -28.47
C ARG A 91 -10.10 -15.08 -28.82
N ARG A 92 -9.36 -14.11 -28.29
CA ARG A 92 -9.62 -12.68 -28.47
C ARG A 92 -8.35 -11.98 -28.90
N GLN A 93 -8.54 -10.79 -29.44
CA GLN A 93 -7.47 -9.83 -29.63
C GLN A 93 -7.69 -8.67 -28.69
N ILE A 94 -6.62 -8.25 -28.00
CA ILE A 94 -6.62 -7.02 -27.21
C ILE A 94 -5.66 -6.01 -27.83
N ILE A 95 -5.98 -4.74 -27.64
CA ILE A 95 -5.11 -3.61 -27.93
C ILE A 95 -4.96 -2.76 -26.68
N ILE A 96 -3.81 -2.09 -26.55
CA ILE A 96 -3.58 -1.08 -25.51
C ILE A 96 -4.35 0.18 -25.92
N VAL A 97 -5.23 0.67 -25.05
CA VAL A 97 -5.99 1.91 -25.26
C VAL A 97 -5.53 3.04 -24.35
N ASP A 98 -4.91 2.70 -23.22
CA ASP A 98 -4.30 3.69 -22.32
C ASP A 98 -3.09 3.10 -21.61
N ASP A 99 -2.18 3.98 -21.21
CA ASP A 99 -0.95 3.68 -20.50
C ASP A 99 -0.98 4.38 -19.16
N ILE A 100 -1.29 3.61 -18.13
CA ILE A 100 -1.52 4.12 -16.77
C ILE A 100 -0.21 4.22 -15.97
N GLY A 101 0.93 3.99 -16.62
CA GLY A 101 2.26 4.21 -16.05
C GLY A 101 2.87 2.97 -15.40
N TYR A 102 3.66 3.20 -14.36
CA TYR A 102 4.46 2.16 -13.71
C TYR A 102 3.73 1.56 -12.52
N LEU A 103 3.73 0.22 -12.43
CA LEU A 103 3.31 -0.48 -11.23
C LEU A 103 4.37 -0.28 -10.15
N LEU A 104 4.00 0.49 -9.12
CA LEU A 104 4.80 0.64 -7.92
C LEU A 104 4.60 -0.60 -7.04
N PRO A 105 5.66 -1.37 -6.71
CA PRO A 105 5.52 -2.47 -5.77
C PRO A 105 5.05 -1.93 -4.42
N ASP A 106 4.17 -2.64 -3.73
CA ASP A 106 3.63 -2.22 -2.42
C ASP A 106 4.74 -1.83 -1.43
N SER A 107 5.82 -2.63 -1.37
CA SER A 107 7.00 -2.34 -0.54
C SER A 107 7.67 -0.99 -0.81
N TRP A 108 7.47 -0.43 -2.00
CA TRP A 108 7.97 0.88 -2.42
C TRP A 108 6.93 1.98 -2.28
N ALA A 109 5.64 1.69 -2.50
CA ALA A 109 4.57 2.59 -2.10
C ALA A 109 4.70 2.92 -0.60
N ASP A 110 4.88 1.90 0.23
CA ASP A 110 5.08 2.04 1.68
C ASP A 110 6.25 2.97 2.01
N ARG A 111 7.36 2.91 1.27
CA ARG A 111 8.56 3.73 1.52
C ARG A 111 8.45 5.15 0.99
N ILE A 112 7.89 5.34 -0.21
CA ILE A 112 7.75 6.65 -0.84
C ILE A 112 6.74 7.51 -0.08
N PHE A 113 5.69 6.89 0.45
CA PHE A 113 4.66 7.59 1.22
C PHE A 113 5.00 7.68 2.72
N ALA A 114 5.94 6.89 3.24
CA ALA A 114 6.45 7.06 4.61
C ALA A 114 7.18 8.41 4.84
N ASP A 115 7.80 8.96 3.80
CA ASP A 115 8.52 10.25 3.86
C ASP A 115 7.72 11.41 3.20
N SER A 116 6.48 11.19 2.77
CA SER A 116 5.68 12.25 2.14
C SER A 116 4.90 13.04 3.18
N ASP A 117 5.34 14.27 3.48
CA ASP A 117 4.64 15.26 4.31
C ASP A 117 3.30 15.77 3.69
N GLN A 118 2.80 15.11 2.64
CA GLN A 118 1.53 15.39 2.01
C GLN A 118 0.50 14.34 2.50
N PRO A 119 -0.64 14.76 3.05
CA PRO A 119 -1.67 13.86 3.58
C PRO A 119 -2.37 13.09 2.45
N GLY A 120 -1.69 12.09 1.92
CA GLY A 120 -2.26 11.00 1.16
C GLY A 120 -2.88 10.02 2.13
N TYR A 121 -4.20 10.13 2.28
CA TYR A 121 -5.09 9.15 2.89
C TYR A 121 -4.71 7.70 2.49
N TRP A 122 -3.91 7.03 3.31
CA TRP A 122 -3.96 5.59 3.48
C TRP A 122 -4.16 5.34 4.96
N ASP A 123 -5.39 4.94 5.26
CA ASP A 123 -5.82 4.48 6.57
C ASP A 123 -4.94 3.28 6.93
N TYR A 124 -3.90 3.51 7.74
CA TYR A 124 -2.99 2.46 8.22
C TYR A 124 -3.74 1.63 9.28
N GLY A 125 -4.69 0.84 8.77
CA GLY A 125 -5.54 -0.14 9.44
C GLY A 125 -5.85 -1.34 8.54
N ALA A 126 -5.22 -1.44 7.35
CA ALA A 126 -5.37 -2.57 6.43
C ALA A 126 -4.37 -3.72 6.65
N THR A 127 -3.72 -3.79 7.83
CA THR A 127 -3.84 -5.05 8.57
C THR A 127 -4.79 -4.79 9.73
N ILE A 128 -5.95 -5.43 9.65
CA ILE A 128 -6.99 -5.42 10.68
C ILE A 128 -6.35 -5.40 12.07
N GLY A 129 -6.43 -4.23 12.70
CA GLY A 129 -6.04 -4.00 14.08
C GLY A 129 -4.54 -4.08 14.37
N LYS A 130 -3.67 -3.36 13.65
CA LYS A 130 -2.29 -3.14 14.13
C LYS A 130 -1.78 -1.70 13.91
N ILE A 131 -1.84 -0.87 14.95
CA ILE A 131 -1.14 0.43 14.99
C ILE A 131 0.30 0.14 15.43
N GLY A 132 1.30 0.47 14.60
CA GLY A 132 2.71 0.15 14.90
C GLY A 132 3.04 -1.35 15.00
N GLY A 133 2.26 -2.21 14.34
CA GLY A 133 2.43 -3.67 14.42
C GLY A 133 1.80 -4.33 15.65
N GLU A 134 1.22 -3.54 16.56
CA GLU A 134 0.59 -4.01 17.80
C GLU A 134 -0.94 -3.85 17.77
N GLN A 135 -1.66 -4.79 18.39
CA GLN A 135 -3.12 -4.74 18.43
C GLN A 135 -3.63 -3.48 19.14
N PRO A 136 -4.65 -2.77 18.59
CA PRO A 136 -5.21 -1.60 19.22
C PRO A 136 -5.85 -2.00 20.55
N VAL A 137 -5.68 -1.14 21.55
CA VAL A 137 -6.31 -1.34 22.85
C VAL A 137 -7.78 -0.93 22.80
N LYS A 138 -8.60 -1.52 23.66
CA LYS A 138 -10.05 -1.24 23.69
C LYS A 138 -10.32 0.25 23.83
N GLY A 139 -11.00 0.81 22.82
CA GLY A 139 -11.40 2.21 22.79
C GLY A 139 -10.39 3.15 22.15
N GLN A 140 -9.28 2.67 21.57
CA GLN A 140 -8.35 3.45 20.76
C GLN A 140 -8.97 3.83 19.41
N ILE A 141 -8.83 5.10 19.01
CA ILE A 141 -9.22 5.59 17.67
C ILE A 141 -8.00 5.71 16.75
N HIS A 142 -8.24 5.89 15.44
CA HIS A 142 -7.22 5.81 14.39
C HIS A 142 -6.01 6.76 14.59
N ASN A 143 -6.19 7.91 15.23
CA ASN A 143 -5.13 8.91 15.42
C ASN A 143 -4.50 8.91 16.82
N GLU A 144 -4.71 7.83 17.59
CA GLU A 144 -4.19 7.70 18.94
C GLU A 144 -3.16 6.58 19.03
N MET A 145 -2.18 6.77 19.89
CA MET A 145 -1.16 5.79 20.23
C MET A 145 -1.16 5.52 21.74
N THR A 146 -0.81 4.30 22.13
CA THR A 146 -0.51 3.98 23.53
C THR A 146 0.75 4.69 23.98
N VAL A 147 1.02 4.72 25.29
CA VAL A 147 2.26 5.31 25.81
C VAL A 147 3.51 4.60 25.26
N GLY A 148 3.46 3.27 25.07
CA GLY A 148 4.58 2.51 24.52
C GLY A 148 4.83 2.86 23.06
N GLN A 149 3.77 2.97 22.26
CA GLN A 149 3.85 3.43 20.88
C GLN A 149 4.38 4.87 20.79
N ALA A 150 3.96 5.75 21.71
CA ALA A 150 4.47 7.13 21.79
C ALA A 150 5.97 7.21 22.13
N GLU A 151 6.46 6.32 22.99
CA GLU A 151 7.90 6.22 23.29
C GLU A 151 8.70 5.74 22.07
N ASN A 152 8.21 4.72 21.36
CA ASN A 152 8.82 4.26 20.11
C ASN A 152 8.85 5.37 19.06
N TYR A 153 7.74 6.06 18.86
CA TYR A 153 7.64 7.20 17.95
C TYR A 153 8.65 8.31 18.33
N ALA A 154 8.76 8.65 19.62
CA ALA A 154 9.73 9.64 20.08
C ALA A 154 11.17 9.24 19.74
N HIS A 155 11.53 7.96 19.90
CA HIS A 155 12.85 7.46 19.55
C HIS A 155 13.12 7.48 18.04
N GLU A 156 12.11 7.16 17.22
CA GLU A 156 12.20 7.23 15.75
C GLU A 156 12.50 8.64 15.27
N VAL A 157 11.87 9.66 15.87
CA VAL A 157 12.15 11.08 15.55
C VAL A 157 13.39 11.65 16.25
N GLY A 158 14.20 10.81 16.91
CA GLY A 158 15.46 11.19 17.56
C GLY A 158 15.30 11.87 18.93
N GLU A 159 14.10 11.88 19.51
CA GLU A 159 13.79 12.51 20.78
C GLU A 159 13.83 11.50 21.95
N LYS A 160 14.55 11.84 23.02
CA LYS A 160 14.71 10.96 24.21
C LYS A 160 13.52 11.00 25.19
N ALA A 161 12.29 10.86 24.69
CA ALA A 161 11.10 10.79 25.55
C ALA A 161 10.95 9.38 26.13
N THR A 162 10.78 9.25 27.44
CA THR A 162 10.49 7.94 28.06
C THR A 162 9.00 7.76 28.30
N ALA A 163 8.50 6.52 28.34
CA ALA A 163 7.11 6.22 28.68
C ALA A 163 6.67 6.86 30.01
N ARG A 164 7.56 6.88 31.01
CA ARG A 164 7.32 7.55 32.29
C ARG A 164 7.13 9.07 32.12
N GLY A 165 7.98 9.69 31.29
CA GLY A 165 7.87 11.11 30.96
C GLY A 165 6.58 11.44 30.21
N ILE A 166 6.21 10.63 29.22
CA ILE A 166 4.98 10.78 28.43
C ILE A 166 3.74 10.67 29.32
N ARG A 167 3.69 9.68 30.23
CA ARG A 167 2.58 9.58 31.21
C ARG A 167 2.46 10.80 32.10
N LEU A 168 3.60 11.32 32.57
CA LEU A 168 3.61 12.53 33.39
C LEU A 168 3.15 13.74 32.58
N ALA A 169 3.58 13.85 31.32
CA ALA A 169 3.18 14.93 30.42
C ALA A 169 1.69 14.91 30.10
N ALA A 170 1.14 13.74 29.76
CA ALA A 170 -0.30 13.53 29.55
C ALA A 170 -1.12 13.90 30.79
N LYS A 171 -0.69 13.42 31.97
CA LYS A 171 -1.35 13.73 33.25
C LYS A 171 -1.39 15.23 33.56
N ASN A 172 -0.34 15.96 33.19
CA ASN A 172 -0.21 17.39 33.44
C ASN A 172 -0.82 18.26 32.32
N GLY A 173 -1.40 17.67 31.28
CA GLY A 173 -2.01 18.40 30.17
C GLY A 173 -1.03 18.98 29.15
N TYR A 174 0.24 18.57 29.17
CA TYR A 174 1.24 19.03 28.19
C TYR A 174 1.09 18.39 26.81
N ILE A 175 0.31 17.31 26.71
CA ILE A 175 -0.04 16.63 25.47
C ILE A 175 -1.54 16.92 25.20
N PRO A 176 -1.86 17.87 24.31
CA PRO A 176 -3.24 18.19 23.98
C PRO A 176 -4.03 16.96 23.50
N GLY A 177 -5.27 16.82 23.98
CA GLY A 177 -6.15 15.71 23.61
C GLY A 177 -5.80 14.34 24.21
N ALA A 178 -4.71 14.23 24.98
CA ALA A 178 -4.40 12.99 25.70
C ALA A 178 -5.52 12.62 26.67
N ARG A 179 -5.94 11.35 26.65
CA ARG A 179 -7.00 10.86 27.53
C ARG A 179 -6.63 9.54 28.19
N LYS A 180 -7.11 9.38 29.43
CA LYS A 180 -6.80 8.22 30.25
C LYS A 180 -7.77 7.07 29.96
N ILE A 181 -7.25 5.86 29.75
CA ILE A 181 -8.05 4.63 29.63
C ILE A 181 -7.53 3.60 30.62
N GLY A 182 -8.33 3.31 31.65
CA GLY A 182 -7.94 2.37 32.70
C GLY A 182 -6.64 2.80 33.40
N ARG A 183 -5.57 2.02 33.20
CA ARG A 183 -4.24 2.28 33.77
C ARG A 183 -3.28 2.97 32.81
N ASP A 184 -3.67 3.17 31.55
CA ASP A 184 -2.81 3.75 30.52
C ASP A 184 -3.39 5.05 29.94
N TRP A 185 -2.65 5.65 29.02
CA TRP A 185 -3.06 6.84 28.29
C TRP A 185 -3.08 6.57 26.80
N LEU A 186 -4.07 7.16 26.13
CA LEU A 186 -4.07 7.31 24.69
C LEU A 186 -3.66 8.73 24.34
N ILE A 187 -2.69 8.80 23.46
CA ILE A 187 -1.97 10.00 23.07
C ILE A 187 -2.33 10.26 21.61
N PRO A 188 -3.03 11.36 21.28
CA PRO A 188 -3.22 11.73 19.88
C PRO A 188 -1.88 12.05 19.22
N TYR A 189 -1.73 11.72 17.94
CA TYR A 189 -0.53 12.03 17.17
C TYR A 189 -0.17 13.53 17.24
N ASP A 190 -1.14 14.40 16.96
CA ASP A 190 -0.94 15.86 17.01
C ASP A 190 -0.55 16.36 18.40
N GLY A 191 -1.14 15.77 19.44
CA GLY A 191 -0.82 16.07 20.83
C GLY A 191 0.61 15.67 21.19
N MET A 192 1.08 14.54 20.67
CA MET A 192 2.45 14.06 20.87
C MET A 192 3.47 14.97 20.20
N ASN A 193 3.23 15.37 18.94
CA ASN A 193 4.08 16.31 18.22
C ASN A 193 4.17 17.66 18.93
N HIS A 194 3.02 18.21 19.34
CA HIS A 194 2.98 19.44 20.13
C HIS A 194 3.86 19.34 21.38
N TYR A 195 3.80 18.22 22.10
CA TYR A 195 4.64 18.00 23.27
C TYR A 195 6.13 17.90 22.92
N LEU A 196 6.50 17.17 21.86
CA LEU A 196 7.91 17.03 21.45
C LEU A 196 8.52 18.39 21.05
N ASP A 197 7.76 19.23 20.37
CA ASP A 197 8.20 20.55 19.93
C ASP A 197 8.36 21.53 21.11
N ASN A 198 7.49 21.43 22.13
CA ASN A 198 7.39 22.41 23.21
C ASN A 198 7.97 21.92 24.55
N ARG A 199 8.50 20.69 24.62
CA ARG A 199 9.02 20.16 25.89
C ARG A 199 10.26 20.92 26.36
N PRO A 200 10.40 21.18 27.67
CA PRO A 200 11.62 21.74 28.22
C PRO A 200 12.77 20.73 28.03
N LYS A 201 13.74 21.07 27.18
CA LYS A 201 14.94 20.25 26.93
C LYS A 201 15.81 20.22 28.20
N PRO A 202 16.20 19.04 28.72
CA PRO A 202 17.07 18.97 29.88
C PRO A 202 18.39 19.69 29.57
N GLY A 203 18.74 20.72 30.35
CA GLY A 203 20.00 21.45 30.23
C GLY A 203 19.91 22.91 29.76
N ARG A 204 18.75 23.40 29.31
CA ARG A 204 18.54 24.86 29.16
C ARG A 204 17.94 25.41 30.45
N LYS A 205 18.79 25.99 31.32
CA LYS A 205 18.31 27.01 32.26
C LYS A 205 17.73 28.14 31.41
N THR A 206 16.42 28.34 31.44
CA THR A 206 15.86 29.61 31.03
C THR A 206 16.35 30.63 32.04
N ASP A 207 17.35 31.44 31.66
CA ASP A 207 17.65 32.68 32.36
C ASP A 207 16.47 33.61 32.14
N VAL A 208 15.45 33.46 33.00
CA VAL A 208 14.40 34.46 33.16
C VAL A 208 15.01 35.55 34.03
N ARG A 209 15.50 36.61 33.37
CA ARG A 209 15.65 37.95 33.96
C ARG A 209 14.42 38.77 33.64
#